data_AF-A0A815AS87-F1
#
_entry.id   AF-A0A815AS87-F1
#
_cell.length_a   1.000
_cell.length_b   1.000
_cell.length_c   1.000
_cell.angle_alpha   90.00
_cell.angle_beta   90.00
_cell.angle_gamma   90.00
#
_symmetry.space_group_name_H-M   'P 1'
#
loop_
_entity.id
_entity.type
_entity.pdbx_description
1 polymer ?
#
loop_
_entity_poly.entity_id
_entity_poly.type
_entity_poly.pdbx_seq_one_letter_code
_entity_poly.pdbx_strand_id
1 'polypeptide(L)'
;MNIKQKNQTILDFLNYFDSEWLKSNNGWYEGLQLYAPSTNNALEATNKTIKDDGIFRERHVLSRFLTISSNIINNWSIEQDLSLVNARIFATGSTISLEL
;
A
#
# COMPACT_ATOMS: atom_id res chain seq x y z
N MET A 1 -28.47 6.60 -17.65
CA MET A 1 -27.59 7.78 -17.73
C MET A 1 -27.43 8.17 -19.19
N ASN A 2 -27.55 9.46 -19.53
CA ASN A 2 -27.26 9.94 -20.89
C ASN A 2 -25.74 9.87 -21.16
N ILE A 3 -25.33 9.67 -22.41
CA ILE A 3 -23.93 9.69 -22.89
C ILE A 3 -23.12 10.86 -22.30
N LYS A 4 -23.68 12.08 -22.30
CA LYS A 4 -23.01 13.26 -21.74
C LYS A 4 -22.70 13.11 -20.24
N GLN A 5 -23.63 12.52 -19.50
CA GLN A 5 -23.48 12.27 -18.07
C GLN A 5 -22.49 11.14 -17.79
N LYS A 6 -22.50 10.09 -18.62
CA LYS A 6 -21.51 9.00 -18.56
C LYS A 6 -20.08 9.52 -18.80
N ASN A 7 -19.91 10.40 -19.78
CA ASN A 7 -18.61 11.01 -20.09
C ASN A 7 -18.13 11.90 -18.94
N GLN A 8 -19.03 12.66 -18.30
CA GLN A 8 -18.67 13.46 -17.14
C GLN A 8 -18.20 12.59 -15.98
N THR A 9 -18.92 11.51 -15.66
CA THR A 9 -18.53 10.58 -14.59
C THR A 9 -17.15 9.95 -14.84
N ILE A 10 -16.82 9.62 -16.10
CA ILE A 10 -15.49 9.11 -16.46
C ILE A 10 -14.42 10.17 -16.22
N LEU A 11 -14.66 11.42 -16.64
CA LEU A 11 -13.71 12.52 -16.41
C LEU A 11 -13.50 12.79 -14.91
N ASP A 12 -14.59 12.80 -14.13
CA ASP A 12 -14.52 13.00 -12.68
C ASP A 12 -13.69 11.89 -12.02
N PHE A 13 -13.89 10.64 -12.45
CA PHE A 13 -13.09 9.51 -11.98
C PHE A 13 -11.61 9.64 -12.36
N LEU A 14 -11.29 9.97 -13.63
CA LEU A 14 -9.91 10.11 -14.08
C LEU A 14 -9.18 11.24 -13.34
N ASN A 15 -9.85 12.37 -13.11
CA ASN A 15 -9.29 13.49 -12.35
C ASN A 15 -9.01 13.10 -10.89
N TYR A 16 -9.95 12.40 -10.26
CA TYR A 16 -9.76 11.86 -8.92
C TYR A 16 -8.60 10.85 -8.88
N PHE A 17 -8.55 9.93 -9.84
CA PHE A 17 -7.53 8.90 -9.89
C PHE A 17 -6.13 9.47 -10.14
N ASP A 18 -5.99 10.46 -11.02
CA ASP A 18 -4.73 11.17 -11.24
C ASP A 18 -4.23 11.88 -9.98
N SER A 19 -5.10 12.67 -9.35
CA SER A 19 -4.74 13.47 -8.17
C SER A 19 -4.41 12.61 -6.96
N GLU A 20 -5.23 11.60 -6.67
CA GLU A 20 -5.08 10.79 -5.46
C GLU A 20 -4.12 9.61 -5.67
N TRP A 21 -4.24 8.87 -6.77
CA TRP A 21 -3.51 7.61 -6.94
C TRP A 21 -2.18 7.77 -7.69
N LEU A 22 -2.13 8.61 -8.72
CA LEU A 22 -0.89 8.78 -9.49
C LEU A 22 0.07 9.78 -8.85
N LYS A 23 -0.46 10.89 -8.35
CA LYS A 23 0.36 11.99 -7.80
C LYS A 23 0.62 11.85 -6.30
N SER A 24 -0.42 11.54 -5.52
CA SER A 24 -0.34 11.56 -4.06
C SER A 24 0.04 10.19 -3.46
N ASN A 25 -0.50 9.09 -4.02
CA ASN A 25 -0.28 7.72 -3.54
C ASN A 25 0.44 6.85 -4.59
N ASN A 26 1.51 7.39 -5.17
CA ASN A 26 2.26 6.76 -6.25
C ASN A 26 2.94 5.42 -5.89
N GLY A 27 2.83 4.96 -4.64
CA GLY A 27 3.29 3.64 -4.18
C GLY A 27 2.25 2.53 -4.28
N TRP A 28 1.02 2.81 -4.71
CA TRP A 28 -0.07 1.82 -4.72
C TRP A 28 -0.41 1.32 -6.12
N TYR A 29 0.56 0.66 -6.76
CA TYR A 29 0.40 0.03 -8.06
C TYR A 29 1.28 -1.21 -8.22
N GLU A 30 0.90 -2.14 -9.08
CA GLU A 30 1.58 -3.44 -9.23
C GLU A 30 3.03 -3.30 -9.67
N GLY A 31 3.32 -2.35 -10.56
CA GLY A 31 4.66 -2.09 -11.06
C GLY A 31 5.62 -1.51 -10.02
N LEU A 32 5.15 -1.17 -8.81
CA LEU A 32 6.04 -0.73 -7.74
C LEU A 32 6.98 -1.88 -7.32
N GLN A 33 6.52 -3.13 -7.33
CA GLN A 33 7.33 -4.31 -7.00
C GLN A 33 7.21 -5.36 -8.11
N LEU A 34 8.11 -5.26 -9.10
CA LEU A 34 8.05 -5.95 -10.41
C LEU A 34 8.00 -7.49 -10.41
N TYR A 35 8.11 -8.16 -9.26
CA TYR A 35 8.05 -9.62 -9.16
C TYR A 35 7.17 -10.09 -8.00
N ALA A 36 6.39 -9.18 -7.41
CA ALA A 36 5.37 -9.57 -6.45
C ALA A 36 4.13 -10.09 -7.19
N PRO A 37 3.52 -11.19 -6.72
CA PRO A 37 2.24 -11.63 -7.28
C PRO A 37 1.17 -10.57 -6.98
N SER A 38 0.37 -10.21 -7.99
CA SER A 38 -0.81 -9.36 -7.79
C SER A 38 -1.92 -10.13 -7.08
N THR A 39 -1.74 -10.27 -5.77
CA THR A 39 -2.64 -10.99 -4.88
C THR A 39 -2.79 -10.18 -3.60
N ASN A 40 -3.90 -10.37 -2.91
CA ASN A 40 -4.10 -9.75 -1.60
C ASN A 40 -3.29 -10.43 -0.48
N ASN A 41 -2.59 -11.55 -0.76
CA ASN A 41 -1.86 -12.35 0.22
C ASN A 41 -0.91 -11.54 1.10
N ALA A 42 -0.18 -10.59 0.51
CA ALA A 42 0.74 -9.74 1.27
C ALA A 42 -0.02 -8.85 2.27
N LEU A 43 -1.12 -8.23 1.84
CA LEU A 43 -1.98 -7.42 2.70
C LEU A 43 -2.66 -8.26 3.78
N GLU A 44 -3.12 -9.45 3.44
CA GLU A 44 -3.72 -10.39 4.39
C GLU A 44 -2.72 -10.87 5.45
N ALA A 45 -1.48 -11.18 5.04
CA ALA A 45 -0.40 -11.55 5.94
C ALA A 45 -0.04 -10.39 6.88
N THR A 46 0.12 -9.16 6.37
CA THR A 46 0.36 -7.97 7.20
C THR A 46 -0.78 -7.73 8.19
N ASN A 47 -2.03 -7.84 7.74
CA ASN A 47 -3.20 -7.73 8.61
C ASN A 47 -3.21 -8.80 9.70
N LYS A 48 -2.78 -10.02 9.36
CA LYS A 48 -2.64 -11.11 10.32
C LYS A 48 -1.57 -10.79 11.37
N THR A 49 -0.36 -10.38 10.97
CA THR A 49 0.71 -9.94 11.89
C THR A 49 0.21 -8.86 12.84
N ILE A 50 -0.48 -7.82 12.35
CA ILE A 50 -1.03 -6.77 13.22
C ILE A 50 -2.05 -7.35 14.21
N LYS A 51 -2.94 -8.25 13.77
CA LYS A 51 -3.98 -8.83 14.63
C LYS A 51 -3.40 -9.79 15.68
N ASP A 52 -2.47 -10.64 15.28
CA ASP A 52 -1.93 -11.74 16.08
C ASP A 52 -0.80 -11.26 16.98
N ASP A 53 0.15 -10.47 16.46
CA ASP A 53 1.31 -9.98 17.21
C ASP A 53 1.07 -8.61 17.84
N GLY A 54 0.11 -7.85 17.28
CA GLY A 54 -0.02 -6.42 17.55
C GLY A 54 -1.05 -6.03 18.62
N ILE A 55 -2.21 -6.68 18.61
CA ILE A 55 -3.35 -6.26 19.43
C ILE A 55 -4.10 -7.43 20.07
N PHE A 56 -3.86 -8.68 19.66
CA PHE A 56 -4.71 -9.83 20.01
C PHE A 56 -6.22 -9.54 19.80
N ARG A 57 -6.55 -8.61 18.91
CA ARG A 57 -7.89 -8.03 18.69
C ARG A 57 -8.49 -7.32 19.92
N GLU A 58 -7.69 -6.97 20.91
CA GLU A 58 -8.08 -6.21 22.09
C GLU A 58 -7.68 -4.73 21.97
N ARG A 59 -8.33 -3.87 22.76
CA ARG A 59 -7.94 -2.47 22.88
C ARG A 59 -6.82 -2.35 23.91
N HIS A 60 -5.69 -1.79 23.49
CA HIS A 60 -4.59 -1.49 24.40
C HIS A 60 -4.61 -0.04 24.87
N VAL A 61 -4.09 0.20 26.07
CA VAL A 61 -3.73 1.56 26.52
C VAL A 61 -2.68 2.15 25.58
N LEU A 62 -2.68 3.48 25.44
CA LEU A 62 -1.87 4.19 24.44
C LEU A 62 -0.39 3.81 24.50
N SER A 63 0.20 3.72 25.69
CA SER A 63 1.61 3.37 25.86
C SER A 63 1.93 1.98 25.29
N ARG A 64 1.08 0.99 25.59
CA ARG A 64 1.23 -0.38 25.09
C ARG A 64 1.05 -0.45 23.58
N PHE A 65 0.06 0.26 23.04
CA PHE A 65 -0.15 0.38 21.60
C PHE A 65 1.10 0.93 20.89
N LEU A 66 1.64 2.05 21.38
CA LEU A 66 2.84 2.66 20.79
C LEU A 66 4.05 1.72 20.81
N THR A 67 4.30 1.03 21.93
CA THR A 67 5.39 0.03 22.00
C THR A 67 5.23 -1.06 20.94
N ILE A 68 4.02 -1.60 20.79
CA ILE A 68 3.79 -2.69 19.84
C ILE A 68 3.89 -2.20 18.39
N SER A 69 3.28 -1.07 18.06
CA SER A 69 3.39 -0.46 16.72
C SER A 69 4.83 -0.15 16.35
N SER A 70 5.62 0.40 17.28
CA SER A 70 7.05 0.65 17.05
C SER A 70 7.82 -0.64 16.77
N ASN A 71 7.55 -1.73 17.48
CA ASN A 71 8.19 -3.02 17.23
C ASN A 71 7.85 -3.59 15.84
N ILE A 72 6.58 -3.51 15.45
CA ILE A 72 6.12 -3.95 14.11
C ILE A 72 6.85 -3.16 13.01
N ILE A 73 6.89 -1.83 13.13
CA ILE A 73 7.55 -0.96 12.15
C ILE A 73 9.06 -1.23 12.10
N ASN A 74 9.70 -1.45 13.25
CA ASN A 74 11.12 -1.79 13.32
C ASN A 74 11.42 -3.10 12.59
N ASN A 75 10.61 -4.15 12.82
CA ASN A 75 10.79 -5.43 12.13
C ASN A 75 10.63 -5.29 10.62
N TRP A 76 9.60 -4.57 10.15
CA TRP A 76 9.42 -4.30 8.72
C TRP A 76 10.58 -3.51 8.11
N SER A 77 11.20 -2.61 8.89
CA SER A 77 12.36 -1.84 8.44
C SER A 77 13.60 -2.73 8.26
N ILE A 78 13.82 -3.69 9.16
CA ILE A 78 14.92 -4.67 9.08
C ILE A 78 14.70 -5.62 7.90
N GLU A 79 13.47 -6.12 7.70
CA GLU A 79 13.13 -7.00 6.58
C GLU A 79 13.30 -6.34 5.21
N GLN A 80 13.30 -5.01 5.15
CA GLN A 80 13.51 -4.21 3.94
C GLN A 80 14.95 -3.74 3.75
N ASP A 81 15.90 -4.21 4.58
CA ASP A 81 17.31 -3.89 4.40
C ASP A 81 17.83 -4.41 3.06
N LEU A 82 18.27 -3.48 2.21
CA LEU A 82 18.81 -3.74 0.87
C LEU A 82 20.13 -4.52 0.88
N SER A 83 20.78 -4.65 2.04
CA SER A 83 21.96 -5.50 2.20
C SER A 83 21.63 -7.01 2.20
N LEU A 84 20.35 -7.37 2.38
CA LEU A 84 19.90 -8.75 2.41
C LEU A 84 19.66 -9.32 1.01
N VAL A 85 19.99 -10.61 0.82
CA VAL A 85 19.83 -11.32 -0.46
C VAL A 85 18.37 -11.36 -0.94
N ASN A 86 17.42 -11.29 -0.02
CA ASN A 86 15.98 -11.34 -0.27
C ASN A 86 15.29 -9.97 -0.12
N ALA A 87 16.03 -8.87 -0.18
CA ALA A 87 15.48 -7.53 -0.07
C ALA A 87 14.43 -7.26 -1.16
N ARG A 88 13.34 -6.59 -0.78
CA ARG A 88 12.30 -6.15 -1.73
C ARG A 88 12.77 -4.89 -2.43
N ILE A 89 12.94 -4.96 -3.74
CA ILE A 89 13.31 -3.81 -4.58
C ILE A 89 12.03 -3.16 -5.08
N PHE A 90 11.89 -1.86 -4.80
CA PHE A 90 10.77 -1.05 -5.26
C PHE A 90 11.20 -0.09 -6.38
N ALA A 91 10.29 0.23 -7.29
CA ALA A 91 10.51 1.27 -8.29
C ALA A 91 10.66 2.64 -7.61
N THR A 92 11.57 3.47 -8.11
CA THR A 92 11.87 4.80 -7.55
C THR A 92 10.99 5.91 -8.13
N GLY A 93 10.16 5.59 -9.12
CA GLY A 93 9.20 6.51 -9.74
C GLY A 93 8.02 5.74 -10.33
N SER A 94 6.89 6.44 -10.46
CA SER A 94 5.69 5.88 -11.07
C SER A 94 5.98 5.47 -12.51
N THR A 95 5.66 4.22 -12.85
CA THR A 95 5.72 3.71 -14.22
C THR A 95 4.34 3.65 -14.88
N ILE A 96 3.33 4.26 -14.25
CA ILE A 96 1.93 4.23 -14.70
C ILE A 96 1.48 5.63 -15.15
N SER A 97 0.68 5.69 -16.21
CA SER A 97 0.05 6.92 -16.71
C SER A 97 -1.43 6.67 -17.05
N LEU A 98 -2.20 7.75 -17.20
CA LEU A 98 -3.56 7.71 -17.75
C LEU A 98 -3.61 7.72 -19.28
N GLU A 99 -2.44 7.84 -19.92
CA GLU A 99 -2.33 7.82 -21.38
C GLU A 99 -2.54 6.37 -21.86
N LEU A 100 -3.46 6.20 -22.81
CA LEU A 100 -3.75 4.92 -23.46
C LEU A 100 -2.81 4.66 -24.63
#